data_AF-A0A8T1S9P0-F1
#
_entry.id   AF-A0A8T1S9P0-F1
#
_cell.length_a   1.000
_cell.length_b   1.000
_cell.length_c   1.000
_cell.angle_alpha   90.00
_cell.angle_beta   90.00
_cell.angle_gamma   90.00
#
_symmetry.space_group_name_H-M   'P 1'
#
loop_
_entity.id
_entity.type
_entity.pdbx_description
1 polymer ?
#
loop_
_entity_poly.entity_id
_entity_poly.type
_entity_poly.pdbx_seq_one_letter_code
_entity_poly.pdbx_strand_id
1 'polypeptide(L)'
;MPFHVEGLVAIIVFYLAILFVGIWAAWRTKNSGSDGDRREAIIVGGRDIGLLVGGFTMTATWVGGGYINGTAEAVYVPGYGLAWAQAPIGYSLSLVLGGLFFAK
;
A
#
# COMPACT_ATOMS: atom_id res chain seq x y z
N MET A 1 12.42 -18.95 -24.50
CA MET A 1 11.61 -18.18 -23.54
C MET A 1 10.90 -17.10 -24.34
N PRO A 2 9.57 -17.14 -24.51
CA PRO A 2 8.87 -16.09 -25.23
C PRO A 2 8.98 -14.79 -24.42
N PHE A 3 9.47 -13.73 -25.05
CA PHE A 3 9.56 -12.43 -24.42
C PHE A 3 8.15 -11.82 -24.37
N HIS A 4 7.58 -11.70 -23.17
CA HIS A 4 6.23 -11.17 -22.98
C HIS A 4 6.25 -9.64 -23.07
N VAL A 5 6.30 -9.13 -24.30
CA VAL A 5 6.32 -7.68 -24.60
C VAL A 5 5.15 -6.96 -23.92
N GLU A 6 3.98 -7.58 -23.88
CA GLU A 6 2.76 -7.01 -23.27
C GLU A 6 2.94 -6.76 -21.76
N GLY A 7 3.50 -7.73 -21.03
CA GLY A 7 3.76 -7.59 -19.59
C GLY A 7 4.82 -6.53 -19.29
N LEU A 8 5.85 -6.45 -20.13
CA LEU A 8 6.88 -5.42 -20.02
C LEU A 8 6.28 -4.02 -20.22
N VAL A 9 5.46 -3.84 -21.25
CA VAL A 9 4.79 -2.55 -21.53
C VAL A 9 3.88 -2.17 -20.36
N ALA A 10 3.11 -3.11 -19.80
CA ALA A 10 2.24 -2.85 -18.65
C ALA A 10 3.04 -2.38 -17.41
N ILE A 11 4.17 -3.01 -17.12
CA ILE A 11 5.05 -2.64 -15.99
C ILE A 11 5.64 -1.24 -16.19
N ILE A 12 6.11 -0.93 -17.40
CA ILE A 12 6.67 0.40 -17.71
C ILE A 12 5.61 1.49 -17.50
N VAL A 13 4.41 1.30 -18.06
CA VAL A 13 3.31 2.27 -17.92
C VAL A 13 2.92 2.44 -16.45
N PHE A 14 2.84 1.35 -15.69
CA PHE A 14 2.51 1.39 -14.27
C PHE A 14 3.53 2.19 -13.45
N TYR A 15 4.84 1.97 -13.67
CA TYR A 15 5.88 2.73 -12.98
C TYR A 15 5.91 4.21 -13.38
N LEU A 16 5.67 4.52 -14.66
CA LEU A 16 5.55 5.91 -15.10
C LEU A 16 4.37 6.62 -14.43
N ALA A 17 3.24 5.91 -14.25
CA ALA A 17 2.09 6.46 -13.54
C ALA A 17 2.40 6.73 -12.05
N ILE A 18 3.05 5.80 -11.35
CA ILE A 18 3.49 6.01 -9.95
C ILE A 18 4.43 7.22 -9.86
N LEU A 19 5.42 7.28 -10.75
CA LEU A 19 6.38 8.38 -10.79
C LEU A 19 5.69 9.72 -11.05
N PHE A 20 4.76 9.76 -12.00
CA PHE A 20 3.97 10.95 -12.32
C PHE A 20 3.17 11.44 -11.11
N VAL A 21 2.47 10.54 -10.41
CA VAL A 21 1.71 10.88 -9.19
C VAL A 21 2.65 11.41 -8.10
N GLY A 22 3.81 10.77 -7.91
CA GLY A 22 4.81 11.21 -6.93
C GLY A 22 5.37 12.60 -7.22
N ILE A 23 5.73 12.88 -8.48
CA ILE A 23 6.21 14.21 -8.92
C ILE A 23 5.11 15.26 -8.75
N TRP A 24 3.89 14.94 -9.16
CA TRP A 24 2.74 15.84 -9.04
C TRP A 24 2.45 16.19 -7.57
N ALA A 25 2.46 15.20 -6.68
CA ALA A 25 2.29 15.42 -5.23
C ALA A 25 3.43 16.28 -4.64
N ALA A 26 4.67 16.05 -5.06
CA ALA A 26 5.83 16.83 -4.64
C ALA A 26 5.78 18.30 -5.11
N TRP A 27 5.24 18.56 -6.31
CA TRP A 27 5.02 19.92 -6.79
C TRP A 27 3.88 20.62 -6.07
N ARG A 28 2.78 19.91 -5.80
CA ARG A 28 1.61 20.48 -5.10
C ARG A 28 1.93 20.90 -3.67
N THR A 29 2.79 20.15 -2.97
CA THR A 29 3.30 20.49 -1.63
C THR A 29 4.36 21.59 -1.64
N LYS A 30 4.90 21.96 -2.81
CA LYS A 30 5.92 23.02 -2.93
C LYS A 30 5.39 24.44 -2.86
N ASN A 31 4.10 24.63 -3.14
CA ASN A 31 3.45 25.95 -3.15
C ASN A 31 2.69 26.30 -1.85
N SER A 32 2.70 25.43 -0.83
CA SER A 32 1.93 25.62 0.40
C SER A 32 2.83 25.57 1.65
N GLY A 33 3.08 26.73 2.27
CA GLY A 33 3.54 26.84 3.67
C GLY A 33 5.04 26.83 3.97
N SER A 34 5.39 27.17 5.22
CA SER A 34 6.77 27.24 5.74
C SER A 34 7.44 25.86 5.84
N ASP A 35 8.77 25.81 5.82
CA ASP A 35 9.56 24.56 5.72
C ASP A 35 9.29 23.53 6.85
N GLY A 36 8.82 24.00 8.02
CA GLY A 36 8.45 23.14 9.15
C GLY A 36 7.14 22.37 8.92
N ASP A 37 6.05 23.08 8.64
CA ASP A 37 4.74 22.48 8.35
C ASP A 37 4.77 21.58 7.12
N ARG A 38 5.64 21.91 6.15
CA ARG A 38 5.80 21.15 4.93
C ARG A 38 6.39 19.76 5.17
N ARG A 39 7.36 19.62 6.09
CA ARG A 39 7.95 18.31 6.43
C ARG A 39 6.93 17.44 7.17
N GLU A 40 6.18 18.03 8.09
CA GLU A 40 5.13 17.33 8.82
C GLU A 40 3.97 16.91 7.89
N ALA A 41 3.57 17.77 6.96
CA ALA A 41 2.55 17.44 5.96
C ALA A 41 3.00 16.34 4.99
N ILE A 42 4.27 16.31 4.59
CA ILE A 42 4.81 15.29 3.68
C ILE A 42 4.99 13.95 4.38
N ILE A 43 5.42 13.94 5.66
CA ILE A 43 5.71 12.72 6.41
C ILE A 43 4.45 12.14 7.07
N VAL A 44 3.57 12.98 7.62
CA VAL A 44 2.39 12.57 8.40
C VAL A 44 1.09 12.69 7.56
N GLY A 45 1.18 13.16 6.31
CA GLY A 45 0.03 13.30 5.39
C GLY A 45 -0.83 14.53 5.66
N GLY A 46 -0.40 15.42 6.56
CA GLY A 46 -1.25 16.46 7.13
C GLY A 46 -2.31 15.85 8.05
N ARG A 47 -2.78 16.63 9.03
CA ARG A 47 -3.71 16.19 10.09
C ARG A 47 -5.12 15.73 9.62
N ASP A 48 -5.32 15.48 8.33
CA ASP A 48 -6.65 15.24 7.73
C ASP A 48 -6.62 14.17 6.63
N ILE A 49 -5.97 13.02 6.90
CA ILE A 49 -6.10 11.85 6.02
C ILE A 49 -7.50 11.24 6.26
N GLY A 50 -8.38 11.38 5.26
CA GLY A 50 -9.73 10.82 5.36
C GLY A 50 -9.70 9.31 5.59
N LEU A 51 -10.68 8.79 6.35
CA LEU A 51 -10.79 7.37 6.76
C LEU A 51 -10.61 6.37 5.61
N LEU A 52 -11.18 6.66 4.43
CA LEU A 52 -11.04 5.80 3.25
C LEU A 52 -9.60 5.77 2.72
N VAL A 53 -8.97 6.94 2.58
CA VAL A 53 -7.58 7.05 2.10
C VAL A 53 -6.63 6.42 3.11
N GLY A 54 -6.87 6.64 4.40
CA GLY A 54 -6.14 5.97 5.48
C GLY A 54 -6.28 4.45 5.43
N GLY A 55 -7.50 3.93 5.25
CA GLY A 55 -7.77 2.50 5.12
C GLY A 55 -7.04 1.84 3.95
N PHE A 56 -7.09 2.46 2.76
CA PHE A 56 -6.35 1.97 1.59
C PHE A 56 -4.84 2.03 1.79
N THR A 57 -4.33 3.11 2.41
CA THR A 57 -2.90 3.28 2.67
C THR A 57 -2.39 2.23 3.64
N MET A 58 -3.10 2.00 4.75
CA MET A 58 -2.75 0.96 5.72
C MET A 58 -2.80 -0.43 5.08
N THR A 59 -3.82 -0.74 4.28
CA THR A 59 -3.90 -2.01 3.56
C THR A 59 -2.73 -2.20 2.59
N ALA A 60 -2.31 -1.15 1.89
CA ALA A 60 -1.20 -1.19 0.95
C ALA A 60 0.15 -1.53 1.62
N THR A 61 0.29 -1.38 2.95
CA THR A 61 1.53 -1.72 3.66
C THR A 61 1.81 -3.22 3.73
N TRP A 62 0.77 -4.07 3.75
CA TRP A 62 0.96 -5.53 3.84
C TRP A 62 0.56 -6.29 2.57
N VAL A 63 -0.24 -5.69 1.67
CA VAL A 63 -0.59 -6.33 0.39
C VAL A 63 0.56 -6.12 -0.61
N GLY A 64 1.66 -6.84 -0.38
CA GLY A 64 2.85 -6.83 -1.22
C GLY A 64 3.05 -8.10 -2.03
N GLY A 65 4.13 -8.15 -2.82
CA GLY A 65 4.47 -9.33 -3.62
C GLY A 65 4.65 -10.61 -2.82
N GLY A 66 5.22 -10.52 -1.62
CA GLY A 66 5.37 -11.67 -0.71
C GLY A 66 4.03 -12.20 -0.20
N TYR A 67 3.09 -11.31 0.14
CA TYR A 67 1.73 -11.70 0.54
C TYR A 67 1.00 -12.41 -0.61
N ILE A 68 1.06 -11.84 -1.82
CA ILE A 68 0.37 -12.40 -3.00
C ILE A 68 0.95 -13.77 -3.36
N ASN A 69 2.28 -13.87 -3.49
CA ASN A 69 2.94 -15.11 -3.88
C ASN A 69 2.81 -16.18 -2.80
N GLY A 70 3.05 -15.83 -1.53
CA GLY A 70 2.92 -16.75 -0.41
C GLY A 70 1.50 -17.27 -0.21
N THR A 71 0.48 -16.43 -0.43
CA THR A 71 -0.92 -16.88 -0.39
C THR A 71 -1.25 -17.81 -1.56
N ALA A 72 -0.76 -17.50 -2.76
CA ALA A 72 -0.95 -18.37 -3.93
C ALA A 72 -0.29 -19.74 -3.70
N GLU A 73 0.93 -19.77 -3.19
CA GLU A 73 1.65 -20.99 -2.81
C GLU A 73 0.86 -21.79 -1.76
N ALA A 74 0.50 -21.16 -0.64
CA ALA A 74 -0.20 -21.83 0.45
C ALA A 74 -1.56 -22.42 0.03
N VAL A 75 -2.31 -21.72 -0.81
CA VAL A 75 -3.61 -22.20 -1.31
C VAL A 75 -3.43 -23.34 -2.32
N TYR A 76 -2.34 -23.35 -3.08
CA TYR A 76 -2.04 -24.38 -4.07
C TYR A 76 -1.58 -25.71 -3.43
N VAL A 77 -1.06 -25.69 -2.20
CA VAL A 77 -0.64 -26.91 -1.49
C VAL A 77 -1.85 -27.84 -1.26
N PRO A 78 -1.75 -29.14 -1.63
CA PRO A 78 -2.81 -30.11 -1.37
C PRO A 78 -3.19 -30.18 0.11
N GLY A 79 -4.48 -29.99 0.41
CA GLY A 79 -5.01 -30.03 1.77
C GLY A 79 -5.02 -28.70 2.52
N TYR A 80 -4.43 -27.63 1.97
CA TYR A 80 -4.41 -26.30 2.58
C TYR A 80 -5.61 -25.49 2.07
N GLY A 81 -5.68 -25.16 0.78
CA GLY A 81 -6.84 -24.48 0.19
C GLY A 81 -7.14 -23.09 0.79
N LEU A 82 -8.36 -22.59 0.55
CA LEU A 82 -8.75 -21.20 0.86
C LEU A 82 -8.65 -20.81 2.34
N ALA A 83 -8.70 -21.77 3.26
CA ALA A 83 -8.57 -21.52 4.69
C ALA A 83 -7.20 -20.89 5.07
N TRP A 84 -6.18 -21.05 4.22
CA TRP A 84 -4.84 -20.49 4.45
C TRP A 84 -4.67 -19.07 3.89
N ALA A 85 -5.67 -18.53 3.18
CA ALA A 85 -5.71 -17.12 2.78
C ALA A 85 -6.28 -16.21 3.89
N GLN A 86 -6.08 -16.57 5.17
CA GLN A 86 -6.65 -15.86 6.34
C GLN A 86 -5.85 -14.64 6.78
N ALA A 87 -4.65 -14.45 6.23
CA ALA A 87 -3.74 -13.38 6.60
C ALA A 87 -4.39 -11.96 6.62
N PRO A 88 -5.30 -11.56 5.71
CA PRO A 88 -5.98 -10.26 5.78
C PRO A 88 -6.82 -10.08 7.05
N ILE A 89 -7.45 -11.15 7.53
CA ILE A 89 -8.29 -11.11 8.74
C ILE A 89 -7.38 -10.91 9.96
N GLY A 90 -6.26 -11.63 10.02
CA GLY A 90 -5.25 -11.47 11.06
C GLY A 90 -4.65 -10.05 11.10
N TYR A 91 -4.26 -9.51 9.94
CA TYR A 91 -3.74 -8.14 9.85
C TYR A 91 -4.79 -7.08 10.19
N SER A 92 -6.04 -7.29 9.78
CA SER A 92 -7.13 -6.35 10.10
C SER A 92 -7.41 -6.34 11.60
N LEU A 93 -7.44 -7.51 12.24
CA LEU A 93 -7.64 -7.61 13.69
C LEU A 93 -6.47 -7.00 14.47
N SER A 94 -5.23 -7.22 14.02
CA SER A 94 -4.06 -6.63 14.65
C SER A 94 -4.04 -5.11 14.52
N LEU A 95 -4.51 -4.53 13.41
CA LEU A 95 -4.69 -3.08 13.29
C LEU A 95 -5.76 -2.53 14.21
N VAL A 96 -6.91 -3.21 14.33
CA VAL A 96 -7.99 -2.77 15.23
C VAL A 96 -7.48 -2.77 16.67
N LEU A 97 -6.82 -3.84 17.10
CA LEU A 97 -6.23 -3.92 18.43
C LEU A 97 -5.12 -2.88 18.61
N GLY A 98 -4.22 -2.75 17.64
CA GLY A 98 -3.15 -1.76 17.65
C GLY A 98 -3.69 -0.33 17.78
N GLY A 99 -4.71 0.01 17.00
CA GLY A 99 -5.39 1.30 17.07
C GLY A 99 -6.06 1.55 18.43
N LEU A 100 -6.77 0.56 18.98
CA LEU A 100 -7.47 0.71 20.25
C LEU A 100 -6.52 0.91 21.46
N PHE A 101 -5.37 0.24 21.47
CA PHE A 101 -4.43 0.28 22.60
C PHE A 101 -3.31 1.31 22.47
N PHE A 102 -2.86 1.63 21.25
CA PHE A 102 -1.66 2.45 21.03
C PHE A 102 -1.91 3.78 20.30
N ALA A 103 -3.05 3.96 19.61
CA ALA A 103 -3.34 5.22 18.90
C ALA A 103 -4.08 6.26 19.78
N LYS A 104 -3.86 6.20 21.10
CA LYS A 104 -4.35 7.19 22.08
C LYS A 104 -3.35 8.31 22.27
#